data_AF-A0AAV8X1R2-F1
#
_entry.id   AF-A0AAV8X1R2-F1
#
_cell.length_a   1.000
_cell.length_b   1.000
_cell.length_c   1.000
_cell.angle_alpha   90.00
_cell.angle_beta   90.00
_cell.angle_gamma   90.00
#
_symmetry.space_group_name_H-M   'P 1'
#
loop_
_entity.id
_entity.type
_entity.pdbx_description
1 polymer ?
#
loop_
_entity_poly.entity_id
_entity_poly.type
_entity_poly.pdbx_seq_one_letter_code
_entity_poly.pdbx_strand_id
1 'polypeptide(L)'
;MPIQNSKAVKILAIGNHKKDYIRKCAEAIFRKTEYEITILTANKTDRLKSESKPRTTRTKGPQTDKIIIKSEGKTYAELLRSVKTNVDIAKVGVTIKSLKKTEKGDLLLEVAGGKDKVKTLKDTIIAKTKDTEVFVKSNDATLHITDIDADINEEELKKEIVKSGAGVSEEQLSVISLRPNRSGNQTATVKMRKDIAAELVKRGKIKIGWVLCRLRRRVNII
;
A
#
# COMPACT_ATOMS: atom_id res chain seq x y z
N MET A 1 -28.43 31.27 -60.82
CA MET A 1 -28.52 30.89 -59.40
C MET A 1 -29.25 29.56 -59.28
N PRO A 2 -28.69 28.61 -58.52
CA PRO A 2 -29.53 27.88 -57.59
C PRO A 2 -28.94 27.89 -56.17
N ILE A 3 -29.87 27.98 -55.23
CA ILE A 3 -29.69 28.12 -53.79
C ILE A 3 -29.25 26.75 -53.24
N GLN A 4 -27.97 26.59 -52.90
CA GLN A 4 -27.53 25.40 -52.15
C GLN A 4 -27.78 25.62 -50.66
N ASN A 5 -28.99 25.29 -50.25
CA ASN A 5 -29.36 25.18 -48.84
C ASN A 5 -28.76 23.86 -48.32
N SER A 6 -27.47 23.86 -47.94
CA SER A 6 -26.78 22.67 -47.44
C SER A 6 -27.38 22.23 -46.12
N LYS A 7 -28.14 21.14 -46.13
CA LYS A 7 -28.71 20.56 -44.91
C LYS A 7 -27.60 19.80 -44.16
N ALA A 8 -27.43 20.05 -42.87
CA ALA A 8 -26.41 19.40 -42.06
C ALA A 8 -26.99 18.22 -41.26
N VAL A 9 -26.31 17.07 -41.26
CA VAL A 9 -26.70 15.87 -40.48
C VAL A 9 -25.62 15.55 -39.45
N LYS A 10 -26.02 15.44 -38.19
CA LYS A 10 -25.12 15.05 -37.09
C LYS A 10 -25.36 13.60 -36.72
N ILE A 11 -24.34 12.75 -36.89
CA ILE A 11 -24.38 11.34 -36.52
C ILE A 11 -23.65 11.18 -35.19
N LEU A 12 -24.38 10.80 -34.14
CA LEU A 12 -23.80 10.54 -32.82
C LEU A 12 -23.60 9.03 -32.65
N ALA A 13 -22.35 8.60 -32.64
CA ALA A 13 -22.00 7.19 -32.51
C ALA A 13 -21.95 6.78 -31.03
N ILE A 14 -22.98 6.05 -30.57
CA ILE A 14 -23.03 5.46 -29.23
C ILE A 14 -22.50 4.03 -29.32
N GLY A 15 -21.24 3.82 -28.93
CA GLY A 15 -20.62 2.49 -28.91
C GLY A 15 -19.16 2.49 -29.34
N ASN A 16 -18.49 1.35 -29.17
CA ASN A 16 -17.06 1.20 -29.47
C ASN A 16 -16.83 0.73 -30.91
N HIS A 17 -17.45 1.42 -31.88
CA HIS A 17 -17.29 1.10 -33.30
C HIS A 17 -16.12 1.91 -33.89
N LYS A 18 -15.30 1.27 -34.73
CA LYS A 18 -14.20 1.96 -35.43
C LYS A 18 -14.75 3.10 -36.27
N LYS A 19 -14.14 4.29 -36.16
CA LYS A 19 -14.54 5.52 -36.88
C LYS A 19 -14.67 5.30 -38.39
N ASP A 20 -13.77 4.52 -38.98
CA ASP A 20 -13.75 4.23 -40.42
C ASP A 20 -14.97 3.43 -40.88
N TYR A 21 -15.50 2.56 -40.04
CA TYR A 21 -16.68 1.78 -40.35
C TYR A 21 -17.93 2.69 -40.40
N ILE A 22 -18.10 3.54 -39.38
CA ILE A 22 -19.21 4.50 -39.32
C ILE A 22 -19.14 5.48 -40.49
N ARG A 23 -17.93 5.94 -40.84
CA ARG A 23 -17.71 6.80 -42.01
C ARG A 23 -18.17 6.12 -43.30
N LYS A 24 -17.76 4.87 -43.55
CA LYS A 24 -18.18 4.11 -44.73
C LYS A 24 -19.69 3.91 -44.80
N CYS A 25 -20.33 3.63 -43.67
CA CYS A 25 -21.79 3.53 -43.60
C CYS A 25 -22.47 4.87 -43.94
N ALA A 26 -21.98 5.98 -43.39
CA ALA A 26 -22.52 7.31 -43.69
C ALA A 26 -22.32 7.66 -45.18
N GLU A 27 -21.14 7.39 -45.73
CA GLU A 27 -20.84 7.63 -47.14
C GLU A 27 -21.73 6.79 -48.07
N ALA A 28 -22.02 5.54 -47.71
CA ALA A 28 -22.91 4.67 -48.47
C ALA A 28 -24.37 5.18 -48.46
N ILE A 29 -24.87 5.61 -47.31
CA ILE A 29 -26.26 6.07 -47.13
C ILE A 29 -26.47 7.44 -47.82
N PHE A 30 -25.50 8.34 -47.72
CA PHE A 30 -25.61 9.73 -48.19
C PHE A 30 -24.86 9.98 -49.53
N ARG A 31 -24.52 8.93 -50.27
CA ARG A 31 -23.65 8.98 -51.47
C ARG A 31 -24.11 9.94 -52.57
N LYS A 32 -25.40 10.24 -52.67
CA LYS A 32 -26.01 11.06 -53.74
C LYS A 32 -26.69 12.33 -53.23
N THR A 33 -26.38 12.74 -52.01
CA THR A 33 -27.06 13.85 -51.38
C THR A 33 -26.07 14.92 -50.91
N GLU A 34 -26.41 16.19 -51.12
CA GLU A 34 -25.59 17.34 -50.71
C GLU A 34 -25.81 17.66 -49.22
N TYR A 35 -25.51 16.70 -48.33
CA TYR A 35 -25.53 16.93 -46.87
C TYR A 35 -24.12 17.03 -46.31
N GLU A 36 -23.92 18.01 -45.43
CA GLU A 36 -22.71 18.09 -44.62
C GLU A 36 -22.85 17.18 -43.39
N ILE A 37 -22.03 16.13 -43.32
CA ILE A 37 -22.13 15.11 -42.27
C ILE A 37 -21.06 15.34 -41.21
N THR A 38 -21.49 15.65 -39.99
CA THR A 38 -20.60 15.74 -38.82
C THR A 38 -20.77 14.49 -37.95
N ILE A 39 -19.72 13.68 -37.86
CA ILE A 39 -19.72 12.47 -37.03
C ILE A 39 -19.11 12.81 -35.66
N LEU A 40 -19.92 12.71 -34.61
CA LEU A 40 -19.49 12.87 -33.22
C LEU A 40 -19.28 11.48 -32.61
N THR A 41 -18.00 11.10 -32.44
CA THR A 41 -17.60 9.88 -31.72
C THR A 41 -17.17 10.22 -30.30
N ALA A 42 -17.77 9.56 -29.31
CA ALA A 42 -17.34 9.66 -27.92
C ALA A 42 -16.06 8.82 -27.71
N ASN A 43 -14.91 9.37 -28.09
CA ASN A 43 -13.63 8.73 -27.84
C ASN A 43 -13.37 8.69 -26.32
N LYS A 44 -13.40 7.49 -25.74
CA LYS A 44 -13.05 7.24 -24.33
C LYS A 44 -11.61 7.71 -24.00
N THR A 45 -10.78 7.91 -25.01
CA THR A 45 -9.38 8.36 -24.90
C THR A 45 -9.22 9.84 -24.54
N ASP A 46 -10.17 10.71 -24.88
CA ASP A 46 -10.03 12.16 -24.59
C ASP A 46 -10.60 12.56 -23.23
N ARG A 47 -11.55 11.78 -22.68
CA ARG A 47 -12.00 11.95 -21.29
C ARG A 47 -10.94 11.60 -20.24
N LEU A 48 -9.85 10.94 -20.63
CA LEU A 48 -8.73 10.62 -19.74
C LEU A 48 -7.60 11.66 -19.78
N LYS A 49 -7.67 12.67 -20.66
CA LYS A 49 -6.64 13.72 -20.82
C LYS A 49 -7.07 15.12 -20.35
N SER A 50 -8.24 15.27 -19.71
CA SER A 50 -8.57 16.50 -18.98
C SER A 50 -8.15 16.36 -17.51
N GLU A 51 -7.06 17.04 -17.18
CA GLU A 51 -6.69 17.54 -15.84
C GLU A 51 -6.82 16.60 -14.63
N SER A 52 -6.21 15.41 -14.69
CA SER A 52 -5.56 14.94 -13.46
C SER A 52 -4.16 15.54 -13.44
N LYS A 53 -3.97 16.64 -12.68
CA LYS A 53 -2.63 16.98 -12.16
C LYS A 53 -2.02 15.65 -11.71
N PRO A 54 -0.79 15.27 -12.12
CA PRO A 54 -0.19 14.03 -11.67
C PRO A 54 -0.32 14.05 -10.17
N ARG A 55 -1.13 13.14 -9.63
CA ARG A 55 -1.43 13.07 -8.21
C ARG A 55 -0.05 12.92 -7.60
N THR A 56 0.50 14.01 -7.06
CA THR A 56 1.84 13.96 -6.47
C THR A 56 1.73 12.81 -5.51
N THR A 57 2.50 11.76 -5.77
CA THR A 57 2.50 10.59 -4.92
C THR A 57 2.96 11.15 -3.59
N ARG A 58 2.00 11.48 -2.69
CA ARG A 58 2.27 12.13 -1.40
C ARG A 58 3.48 11.42 -0.87
N THR A 59 4.62 12.12 -0.86
CA THR A 59 5.89 11.54 -0.43
C THR A 59 5.57 11.01 0.94
N LYS A 60 5.49 9.68 1.08
CA LYS A 60 4.93 9.08 2.29
C LYS A 60 5.78 9.62 3.42
N GLY A 61 5.17 10.43 4.28
CA GLY A 61 5.87 11.04 5.39
C GLY A 61 6.59 9.97 6.20
N PRO A 62 7.64 10.34 6.96
CA PRO A 62 8.51 9.35 7.59
C PRO A 62 7.68 8.35 8.39
N GLN A 63 7.91 7.05 8.17
CA GLN A 63 7.04 6.01 8.73
C GLN A 63 7.03 6.09 10.25
N THR A 64 5.84 6.27 10.81
CA THR A 64 5.58 6.26 12.25
C THR A 64 4.92 4.97 12.65
N ASP A 65 5.41 4.37 13.73
CA ASP A 65 4.69 3.33 14.44
C ASP A 65 3.61 3.98 15.32
N LYS A 66 2.53 3.25 15.58
CA LYS A 66 1.44 3.75 16.43
C LYS A 66 1.42 2.97 17.73
N ILE A 67 1.35 3.66 18.86
CA ILE A 67 1.13 3.07 20.18
C ILE A 67 -0.27 3.49 20.62
N ILE A 68 -1.10 2.52 21.02
CA ILE A 68 -2.43 2.76 21.57
C ILE A 68 -2.39 2.36 23.03
N ILE A 69 -2.77 3.26 23.91
CA ILE A 69 -2.84 3.06 25.36
C ILE A 69 -4.32 3.07 25.74
N LYS A 70 -4.86 1.93 26.18
CA LYS A 70 -6.27 1.82 26.55
C LYS A 70 -6.61 2.70 27.75
N SER A 71 -7.79 3.31 27.75
CA SER A 71 -8.27 4.02 28.94
C SER A 71 -9.06 3.08 29.84
N GLU A 72 -8.45 2.52 30.88
CA GLU A 72 -9.14 1.76 31.94
C GLU A 72 -9.89 2.71 32.89
N GLY A 73 -10.90 3.41 32.37
CA GLY A 73 -11.78 4.30 33.15
C GLY A 73 -11.23 5.69 33.49
N LYS A 74 -9.99 6.02 33.08
CA LYS A 74 -9.38 7.36 33.27
C LYS A 74 -9.75 8.33 32.14
N THR A 75 -9.87 9.61 32.46
CA THR A 75 -10.12 10.64 31.45
C THR A 75 -8.91 10.78 30.54
N TYR A 76 -9.11 11.04 29.23
CA TYR A 76 -8.04 11.24 28.25
C TYR A 76 -6.94 12.21 28.73
N ALA A 77 -7.32 13.29 29.41
CA ALA A 77 -6.39 14.29 29.94
C ALA A 77 -5.52 13.75 31.09
N GLU A 78 -6.07 12.86 31.92
CA GLU A 78 -5.35 12.24 33.06
C GLU A 78 -4.33 11.21 32.56
N LEU A 79 -4.72 10.40 31.56
CA LEU A 79 -3.81 9.48 30.87
C LEU A 79 -2.70 10.22 30.14
N LEU A 80 -3.00 11.35 29.51
CA LEU A 80 -1.97 12.19 28.89
C LEU A 80 -1.00 12.76 29.92
N ARG A 81 -1.50 13.22 31.07
CA ARG A 81 -0.65 13.75 32.14
C ARG A 81 0.23 12.64 32.72
N SER A 82 -0.32 11.48 33.03
CA SER A 82 0.47 10.36 33.56
C SER A 82 1.55 9.92 32.56
N VAL A 83 1.21 9.79 31.26
CA VAL A 83 2.18 9.42 30.23
C VAL A 83 3.26 10.50 30.06
N LYS A 84 2.91 11.79 30.06
CA LYS A 84 3.89 12.88 29.96
C LYS A 84 4.84 12.94 31.16
N THR A 85 4.35 12.72 32.37
CA THR A 85 5.19 12.75 33.58
C THR A 85 6.07 11.51 33.68
N ASN A 86 5.59 10.37 33.19
CA ASN A 86 6.29 9.08 33.32
C ASN A 86 7.25 8.78 32.16
N VAL A 87 7.06 9.38 30.98
CA VAL A 87 7.84 9.09 29.78
C VAL A 87 8.76 10.26 29.44
N ASP A 88 10.05 10.09 29.75
CA ASP A 88 11.12 10.98 29.28
C ASP A 88 11.41 10.69 27.80
N ILE A 89 10.67 11.35 26.91
CA ILE A 89 10.79 11.22 25.44
C ILE A 89 12.24 11.48 24.96
N ALA A 90 12.95 12.40 25.63
CA ALA A 90 14.33 12.77 25.33
C ALA A 90 15.34 11.65 25.65
N LYS A 91 15.15 10.89 26.74
CA LYS A 91 16.07 9.80 27.12
C LYS A 91 15.93 8.57 26.23
N VAL A 92 14.73 8.33 25.69
CA VAL A 92 14.48 7.17 24.81
C VAL A 92 14.88 7.46 23.35
N GLY A 93 15.17 8.72 23.01
CA GLY A 93 15.63 9.10 21.67
C GLY A 93 14.55 8.87 20.61
N VAL A 94 13.31 9.19 20.95
CA VAL A 94 12.12 8.93 20.14
C VAL A 94 11.38 10.23 19.86
N THR A 95 10.90 10.43 18.64
CA THR A 95 10.15 11.64 18.26
C THR A 95 8.66 11.33 18.16
N ILE A 96 7.84 11.90 19.04
CA ILE A 96 6.38 11.82 18.92
C ILE A 96 5.92 12.83 17.87
N LYS A 97 5.26 12.37 16.81
CA LYS A 97 4.73 13.23 15.75
C LYS A 97 3.31 13.73 16.03
N SER A 98 2.48 12.90 16.65
CA SER A 98 1.09 13.24 16.91
C SER A 98 0.57 12.48 18.11
N LEU A 99 -0.22 13.16 18.93
CA LEU A 99 -1.10 12.54 19.92
C LEU A 99 -2.54 12.70 19.43
N LYS A 100 -3.32 11.62 19.44
CA LYS A 100 -4.72 11.62 19.02
C LYS A 100 -5.55 10.80 20.01
N LYS A 101 -6.81 11.16 20.15
CA LYS A 101 -7.82 10.34 20.82
C LYS A 101 -8.40 9.35 19.81
N THR A 102 -8.54 8.07 20.16
CA THR A 102 -9.27 7.10 19.34
C THR A 102 -10.77 7.24 19.58
N GLU A 103 -11.60 6.69 18.69
CA GLU A 103 -13.06 6.69 18.84
C GLU A 103 -13.54 6.04 20.15
N LYS A 104 -12.75 5.09 20.68
CA LYS A 104 -13.02 4.41 21.95
C LYS A 104 -12.60 5.21 23.19
N GLY A 105 -11.98 6.37 23.01
CA GLY A 105 -11.46 7.19 24.11
C GLY A 105 -9.99 6.93 24.46
N ASP A 106 -9.35 5.94 23.82
CA ASP A 106 -7.96 5.57 24.06
C ASP A 106 -6.98 6.63 23.54
N LEU A 107 -5.78 6.62 24.10
CA LEU A 107 -4.70 7.51 23.68
C LEU A 107 -3.86 6.85 22.57
N LEU A 108 -3.82 7.48 21.39
CA LEU A 108 -3.00 7.07 20.26
C LEU A 108 -1.79 7.99 20.11
N LEU A 109 -0.60 7.41 20.19
CA LEU A 109 0.68 8.07 19.99
C LEU A 109 1.26 7.63 18.64
N GLU A 110 1.52 8.59 17.76
CA GLU A 110 2.29 8.36 16.52
C GLU A 110 3.75 8.67 16.80
N VAL A 111 4.59 7.65 16.67
CA VAL A 111 5.96 7.64 17.15
C VAL A 111 6.92 7.35 15.99
N ALA A 112 7.94 8.18 15.83
CA ALA A 112 9.04 7.97 14.89
C ALA A 112 10.28 7.50 15.65
N GLY A 113 10.79 6.31 15.31
CA GLY A 113 11.95 5.73 16.00
C GLY A 113 12.26 4.26 15.69
N GLY A 114 11.33 3.54 15.04
CA GLY A 114 11.48 2.12 14.73
C GLY A 114 11.01 1.20 15.87
N LYS A 115 10.74 -0.07 15.53
CA LYS A 115 10.10 -1.06 16.42
C LYS A 115 10.83 -1.24 17.75
N ASP A 116 12.15 -1.24 17.76
CA ASP A 116 12.91 -1.59 18.96
C ASP A 116 12.80 -0.49 20.03
N LYS A 117 12.92 0.78 19.62
CA LYS A 117 12.68 1.93 20.52
C LYS A 117 11.22 2.04 20.96
N VAL A 118 10.29 1.65 20.09
CA VAL A 118 8.86 1.62 20.40
C VAL A 118 8.52 0.51 21.39
N LYS A 119 9.18 -0.65 21.32
CA LYS A 119 9.11 -1.71 22.35
C LYS A 119 9.63 -1.18 23.68
N THR A 120 10.81 -0.55 23.72
CA THR A 120 11.36 0.02 24.95
C THR A 120 10.40 1.06 25.59
N LEU A 121 9.78 1.90 24.75
CA LEU A 121 8.74 2.82 25.22
C LEU A 121 7.52 2.09 25.77
N LYS A 122 7.04 1.05 25.10
CA LYS A 122 5.93 0.22 25.55
C LYS A 122 6.24 -0.37 26.92
N ASP A 123 7.41 -0.97 27.08
CA ASP A 123 7.83 -1.63 28.32
C ASP A 123 7.99 -0.60 29.46
N THR A 124 8.50 0.60 29.16
CA THR A 124 8.56 1.70 30.13
C THR A 124 7.16 2.17 30.54
N ILE A 125 6.22 2.25 29.60
CA ILE A 125 4.82 2.65 29.87
C ILE A 125 4.11 1.58 30.69
N ILE A 126 4.29 0.30 30.37
CA ILE A 126 3.71 -0.84 31.13
C ILE A 126 4.29 -0.90 32.54
N ALA A 127 5.61 -0.77 32.69
CA ALA A 127 6.27 -0.81 33.99
C ALA A 127 5.81 0.31 34.93
N LYS A 128 5.53 1.50 34.38
CA LYS A 128 5.08 2.67 35.16
C LYS A 128 3.57 2.80 35.28
N THR A 129 2.81 2.15 34.38
CA THR A 129 1.36 2.16 34.36
C THR A 129 0.91 0.70 34.42
N LYS A 130 0.95 0.13 35.63
CA LYS A 130 0.72 -1.30 35.90
C LYS A 130 -0.64 -1.83 35.41
N ASP A 131 -1.62 -0.94 35.21
CA ASP A 131 -3.01 -1.26 34.86
C ASP A 131 -3.40 -0.60 33.53
N THR A 132 -2.59 -0.78 32.48
CA THR A 132 -2.95 -0.23 31.18
C THR A 132 -2.45 -1.08 30.03
N GLU A 133 -3.37 -1.65 29.27
CA GLU A 133 -3.03 -2.37 28.05
C GLU A 133 -2.49 -1.43 26.97
N VAL A 134 -1.23 -1.65 26.59
CA VAL A 134 -0.55 -0.91 25.53
C VAL A 134 -0.42 -1.79 24.28
N PHE A 135 -1.00 -1.34 23.17
CA PHE A 135 -0.91 -2.00 21.86
C PHE A 135 0.05 -1.25 20.95
N VAL A 136 1.03 -1.95 20.38
CA VAL A 136 1.89 -1.40 19.33
C VAL A 136 1.37 -1.86 17.98
N LYS A 137 0.91 -0.91 17.17
CA LYS A 137 0.51 -1.13 15.78
C LYS A 137 1.60 -0.58 14.86
N SER A 138 2.52 -1.45 14.47
CA SER A 138 3.56 -1.12 13.50
C SER A 138 3.04 -1.18 12.07
N ASN A 139 3.65 -0.40 11.18
CA ASN A 139 3.38 -0.46 9.74
C ASN A 139 4.03 -1.71 9.11
N ASP A 140 3.37 -2.85 9.29
CA ASP A 140 3.80 -4.11 8.69
C ASP A 140 3.27 -4.26 7.26
N ALA A 141 4.04 -4.95 6.43
CA ALA A 141 3.64 -5.39 5.10
C ALA A 141 3.83 -6.91 4.99
N THR A 142 2.93 -7.54 4.25
CA THR A 142 3.01 -8.96 3.90
C THR A 142 3.63 -9.13 2.52
N LEU A 143 4.55 -10.08 2.42
CA LEU A 143 5.33 -10.38 1.24
C LEU A 143 5.19 -11.87 0.92
N HIS A 144 5.06 -12.18 -0.37
CA HIS A 144 5.08 -13.53 -0.90
C HIS A 144 6.44 -13.79 -1.55
N ILE A 145 7.06 -14.88 -1.14
CA ILE A 145 8.30 -15.41 -1.72
C ILE A 145 7.91 -16.71 -2.42
N THR A 146 8.12 -16.79 -3.73
CA THR A 146 7.85 -18.00 -4.54
C THR A 146 9.13 -18.62 -5.03
N ASP A 147 9.05 -19.91 -5.37
CA ASP A 147 10.16 -20.72 -5.90
C ASP A 147 11.26 -20.98 -4.86
N ILE A 148 10.84 -21.23 -3.61
CA ILE A 148 11.72 -21.69 -2.54
C ILE A 148 11.94 -23.20 -2.70
N ASP A 149 13.11 -23.70 -2.32
CA ASP A 149 13.40 -25.13 -2.32
C ASP A 149 12.54 -25.88 -1.27
N ALA A 150 12.32 -27.18 -1.48
CA ALA A 150 11.48 -28.01 -0.61
C ALA A 150 12.14 -28.35 0.73
N ASP A 151 13.47 -28.33 0.78
CA ASP A 151 14.28 -28.70 1.96
C ASP A 151 14.45 -27.55 2.97
N ILE A 152 14.06 -26.32 2.58
CA ILE A 152 14.29 -25.13 3.41
C ILE A 152 13.27 -25.05 4.55
N ASN A 153 13.78 -24.96 5.78
CA ASN A 153 12.96 -24.75 6.97
C ASN A 153 12.68 -23.26 7.24
N GLU A 154 11.70 -22.97 8.10
CA GLU A 154 11.32 -21.59 8.43
C GLU A 154 12.48 -20.79 9.03
N GLU A 155 13.28 -21.40 9.90
CA GLU A 155 14.43 -20.73 10.54
C GLU A 155 15.54 -20.39 9.54
N GLU A 156 15.84 -21.32 8.64
CA GLU A 156 16.82 -21.12 7.58
C GLU A 156 16.37 -20.04 6.60
N LEU A 157 15.08 -20.03 6.26
CA LEU A 157 14.48 -18.96 5.48
C LEU A 157 14.70 -17.59 6.14
N LYS A 158 14.54 -17.48 7.47
CA LYS A 158 14.82 -16.21 8.17
C LYS A 158 16.29 -15.82 8.03
N LYS A 159 17.21 -16.76 8.28
CA LYS A 159 18.66 -16.53 8.20
C LYS A 159 19.07 -16.08 6.80
N GLU A 160 18.57 -16.73 5.76
CA GLU A 160 18.86 -16.36 4.37
C GLU A 160 18.30 -14.98 3.99
N ILE A 161 17.11 -14.62 4.48
CA ILE A 161 16.56 -13.26 4.27
C ILE A 161 17.41 -12.21 4.98
N VAL A 162 17.90 -12.48 6.19
CA VAL A 162 18.81 -11.58 6.92
C VAL A 162 20.13 -11.42 6.16
N LYS A 163 20.72 -12.52 5.69
CA LYS A 163 21.96 -12.53 4.89
C LYS A 163 21.84 -11.77 3.57
N SER A 164 20.64 -11.67 2.99
CA SER A 164 20.41 -10.96 1.72
C SER A 164 20.69 -9.44 1.75
N GLY A 165 21.08 -8.90 2.91
CA GLY A 165 21.60 -7.54 3.01
C GLY A 165 20.52 -6.47 2.91
N ALA A 166 19.32 -6.77 3.43
CA ALA A 166 18.23 -5.80 3.55
C ALA A 166 18.17 -5.11 4.93
N GLY A 167 19.21 -5.30 5.77
CA GLY A 167 19.25 -4.70 7.12
C GLY A 167 18.12 -5.20 8.04
N VAL A 168 17.67 -6.43 7.83
CA VAL A 168 16.58 -7.05 8.61
C VAL A 168 17.18 -7.77 9.81
N SER A 169 16.69 -7.49 11.01
CA SER A 169 16.92 -8.35 12.18
C SER A 169 15.88 -9.48 12.21
N GLU A 170 16.27 -10.67 12.67
CA GLU A 170 15.37 -11.84 12.76
C GLU A 170 14.08 -11.54 13.53
N GLU A 171 14.14 -10.72 14.57
CA GLU A 171 12.98 -10.30 15.37
C GLU A 171 11.94 -9.47 14.60
N GLN A 172 12.35 -8.83 13.50
CA GLN A 172 11.48 -7.99 12.69
C GLN A 172 10.79 -8.78 11.57
N LEU A 173 11.08 -10.08 11.47
CA LEU A 173 10.64 -10.97 10.42
C LEU A 173 9.82 -12.13 11.00
N SER A 174 8.54 -12.17 10.64
CA SER A 174 7.61 -13.24 11.03
C SER A 174 7.17 -14.00 9.79
N VAL A 175 7.47 -15.29 9.75
CA VAL A 175 6.94 -16.20 8.73
C VAL A 175 5.50 -16.55 9.15
N ILE A 176 4.53 -16.27 8.28
CA ILE A 176 3.11 -16.58 8.53
C ILE A 176 2.80 -18.00 8.07
N SER A 177 3.36 -18.39 6.94
CA SER A 177 3.10 -19.70 6.35
C SER A 177 4.23 -20.08 5.41
N LEU A 178 4.71 -21.31 5.51
CA LEU A 178 5.51 -21.97 4.50
C LEU A 178 4.69 -23.12 3.92
N ARG A 179 4.39 -23.09 2.61
CA ARG A 179 3.59 -24.14 1.97
C ARG A 179 4.25 -24.66 0.70
N PRO A 180 4.22 -25.97 0.45
CA PRO A 180 4.60 -26.51 -0.84
C PRO A 180 3.60 -26.09 -1.92
N ASN A 181 4.10 -25.89 -3.12
CA ASN A 181 3.34 -25.67 -4.34
C ASN A 181 3.20 -27.00 -5.10
N ARG A 182 2.27 -27.08 -6.04
CA ARG A 182 2.02 -28.29 -6.85
C ARG A 182 3.23 -28.77 -7.65
N SER A 183 4.22 -27.91 -7.85
CA SER A 183 5.45 -28.20 -8.61
C SER A 183 6.59 -28.75 -7.74
N GLY A 184 6.37 -29.02 -6.46
CA GLY A 184 7.42 -29.45 -5.51
C GLY A 184 8.12 -28.31 -4.79
N ASN A 185 8.28 -27.15 -5.42
CA ASN A 185 8.83 -25.94 -4.78
C ASN A 185 7.90 -25.38 -3.70
N GLN A 186 8.44 -24.62 -2.75
CA GLN A 186 7.69 -23.96 -1.69
C GLN A 186 7.37 -22.48 -1.98
N THR A 187 6.37 -21.96 -1.26
CA THR A 187 5.98 -20.56 -1.23
C THR A 187 5.82 -20.12 0.22
N ALA A 188 6.54 -19.06 0.59
CA ALA A 188 6.46 -18.47 1.93
C ALA A 188 5.66 -17.16 1.90
N THR A 189 4.79 -16.98 2.90
CA THR A 189 4.22 -15.68 3.24
C THR A 189 4.97 -15.14 4.45
N VAL A 190 5.62 -14.00 4.28
CA VAL A 190 6.42 -13.36 5.32
C VAL A 190 5.84 -11.98 5.65
N LYS A 191 5.76 -11.66 6.94
CA LYS A 191 5.37 -10.36 7.46
C LYS A 191 6.61 -9.64 7.99
N MET A 192 6.85 -8.45 7.47
CA MET A 192 8.01 -7.64 7.87
C MET A 192 7.66 -6.14 7.80
N ARG A 193 8.60 -5.29 8.21
CA ARG A 193 8.43 -3.84 8.13
C ARG A 193 8.23 -3.38 6.68
N LYS A 194 7.32 -2.44 6.47
CA LYS A 194 6.93 -1.97 5.14
C LYS A 194 8.06 -1.33 4.33
N ASP A 195 9.04 -0.71 5.00
CA ASP A 195 10.21 -0.10 4.36
C ASP A 195 11.09 -1.17 3.70
N ILE A 196 11.52 -2.13 4.52
CA ILE A 196 12.33 -3.27 4.08
C ILE A 196 11.58 -4.10 3.04
N ALA A 197 10.29 -4.39 3.26
CA ALA A 197 9.48 -5.08 2.26
C ALA A 197 9.45 -4.33 0.92
N ALA A 198 9.39 -3.00 0.93
CA ALA A 198 9.39 -2.20 -0.30
C ALA A 198 10.76 -2.26 -1.00
N GLU A 199 11.87 -2.25 -0.25
CA GLU A 199 13.22 -2.41 -0.81
C GLU A 199 13.41 -3.80 -1.43
N LEU A 200 12.99 -4.85 -0.74
CA LEU A 200 13.04 -6.22 -1.24
C LEU A 200 12.17 -6.41 -2.49
N VAL A 201 10.97 -5.81 -2.53
CA VAL A 201 10.13 -5.83 -3.74
C VAL A 201 10.76 -5.05 -4.89
N LYS A 202 11.45 -3.93 -4.61
CA LYS A 202 12.19 -3.18 -5.64
C LYS A 202 13.32 -4.01 -6.25
N ARG A 203 14.02 -4.81 -5.43
CA ARG A 203 15.02 -5.79 -5.92
C ARG A 203 14.35 -6.91 -6.73
N GLY A 204 13.14 -7.31 -6.34
CA GLY A 204 12.25 -8.24 -7.07
C GLY A 204 12.63 -9.72 -6.98
N LYS A 205 13.91 -10.02 -6.73
CA LYS A 205 14.46 -11.36 -6.58
C LYS A 205 15.40 -11.41 -5.38
N ILE A 206 15.47 -12.57 -4.74
CA ILE A 206 16.35 -12.85 -3.61
C ILE A 206 16.93 -14.25 -3.80
N LYS A 207 18.22 -14.42 -3.51
CA LYS A 207 18.84 -15.73 -3.47
C LYS A 207 18.56 -16.35 -2.11
N ILE A 208 17.97 -17.53 -2.08
CA ILE A 208 17.70 -18.29 -0.86
C ILE A 208 18.29 -19.67 -1.08
N GLY A 209 19.32 -20.01 -0.30
CA GLY A 209 20.13 -21.18 -0.59
C GLY A 209 20.74 -21.08 -1.98
N TRP A 210 20.38 -22.00 -2.88
CA TRP A 210 20.95 -22.10 -4.22
C TRP A 210 20.04 -21.51 -5.31
N VAL A 211 18.77 -21.23 -4.97
CA VAL A 211 17.74 -20.83 -5.92
C VAL A 211 17.49 -19.32 -5.85
N LEU A 212 17.13 -18.73 -6.99
CA LEU A 212 16.74 -17.34 -7.09
C LEU A 212 15.22 -17.19 -7.00
N CYS A 213 14.74 -16.87 -5.80
CA CYS A 213 13.31 -16.77 -5.49
C CYS A 213 12.72 -15.42 -5.93
N ARG A 214 11.45 -15.42 -6.32
CA ARG A 214 10.73 -14.20 -6.74
C ARG A 214 9.96 -13.59 -5.58
N LEU A 215 10.01 -12.26 -5.48
CA LEU A 215 9.36 -11.49 -4.42
C LEU A 215 8.16 -10.74 -4.96
N ARG A 216 7.00 -10.88 -4.30
CA ARG A 216 5.79 -10.14 -4.63
C ARG A 216 5.16 -9.57 -3.38
N ARG A 217 4.74 -8.30 -3.44
CA ARG A 217 3.94 -7.70 -2.37
C ARG A 217 2.56 -8.34 -2.34
N ARG A 218 2.12 -8.83 -1.18
CA ARG A 218 0.72 -9.20 -0.99
C ARG A 218 -0.04 -7.94 -0.59
N VAL A 219 -1.09 -7.60 -1.34
CA VAL A 219 -2.06 -6.59 -0.90
C VAL A 219 -3.18 -7.36 -0.22
N ASN A 220 -3.25 -7.28 1.10
CA ASN A 220 -4.43 -7.76 1.82
C ASN A 220 -5.54 -6.73 1.54
N ILE A 221 -6.49 -7.12 0.70
CA ILE A 221 -7.75 -6.40 0.55
C ILE A 221 -8.58 -6.85 1.75
N ILE A 222 -8.82 -5.93 2.67
CA ILE A 222 -9.72 -6.09 3.81
C ILE A 222 -11.02 -5.40 3.42
#